data_AF-A0A744IJC8-F1
#
_entry.id   AF-A0A744IJC8-F1
#
_cell.length_a   1.000
_cell.length_b   1.000
_cell.length_c   1.000
_cell.angle_alpha   90.00
_cell.angle_beta   90.00
_cell.angle_gamma   90.00
#
_symmetry.space_group_name_H-M   'P 1'
#
loop_
_entity.id
_entity.type
_entity.pdbx_description
1 polymer ?
#
loop_
_entity_poly.entity_id
_entity_poly.type
_entity_poly.pdbx_seq_one_letter_code
_entity_poly.pdbx_strand_id
1 'polypeptide(L)'
;MNTSDNVVRVDALSFSFNVSYMRDLSKWYEFKSVSGYTGALPEFPTPPAQINFRTGLTLDAADYQRQLDDYLHEHYGAVYQRIFLFFDRMFGLSVGPVRSRGMQGYTHSCRLFSADGQHECGWLMFGGANQKDTAHVQLSGVGCRYLFMHTTPYLLWNTLRGLGVTRLSRIDLCFDDFTGNFDTAYALTAYKDRAFLTGKGGRVQVL
;
A
#
# COMPACT_ATOMS: atom_id res chain seq x y z
N MET A 1 -24.88 5.08 -27.85
CA MET A 1 -23.99 5.35 -26.70
C MET A 1 -23.36 4.02 -26.32
N ASN A 2 -22.03 3.92 -26.39
CA ASN A 2 -21.33 2.68 -26.09
C ASN A 2 -21.34 2.47 -24.57
N THR A 3 -21.70 1.28 -24.09
CA THR A 3 -21.82 0.96 -22.65
C THR A 3 -20.51 1.05 -21.87
N SER A 4 -19.39 1.34 -22.55
CA SER A 4 -18.06 1.55 -21.99
C SER A 4 -17.85 2.91 -21.29
N ASP A 5 -18.72 3.90 -21.53
CA ASP A 5 -18.49 5.27 -21.03
C ASP A 5 -19.12 5.53 -19.65
N ASN A 6 -20.08 4.68 -19.22
CA ASN A 6 -20.81 4.82 -17.95
C ASN A 6 -20.32 3.85 -16.89
N VAL A 7 -19.02 3.86 -16.59
CA VAL A 7 -18.42 2.96 -15.60
C VAL A 7 -18.05 3.76 -14.35
N VAL A 8 -18.53 3.30 -13.19
CA VAL A 8 -18.08 3.80 -11.88
C VAL A 8 -16.61 3.43 -11.69
N ARG A 9 -15.78 4.42 -11.37
CA ARG A 9 -14.33 4.28 -11.17
C ARG A 9 -13.96 4.49 -9.72
N VAL A 10 -12.78 4.04 -9.35
CA VAL A 10 -12.20 4.29 -8.02
C VAL A 10 -11.27 5.50 -8.14
N ASP A 11 -11.50 6.52 -7.30
CA ASP A 11 -10.75 7.77 -7.29
C ASP A 11 -9.88 7.96 -6.03
N ALA A 12 -10.07 7.11 -5.03
CA ALA A 12 -9.15 6.99 -3.93
C ALA A 12 -9.24 5.58 -3.35
N LEU A 13 -8.11 5.03 -2.95
CA LEU A 13 -8.04 3.73 -2.30
C LEU A 13 -7.03 3.79 -1.16
N SER A 14 -7.42 3.31 0.02
CA SER A 14 -6.49 3.20 1.14
C SER A 14 -6.76 1.95 1.96
N PHE A 15 -5.68 1.28 2.36
CA PHE A 15 -5.73 0.04 3.12
C PHE A 15 -4.43 -0.15 3.91
N SER A 16 -4.46 -1.06 4.88
CA SER A 16 -3.26 -1.45 5.62
C SER A 16 -3.13 -2.96 5.61
N PHE A 17 -1.89 -3.45 5.59
CA PHE A 17 -1.58 -4.87 5.67
C PHE A 17 -0.40 -5.08 6.62
N ASN A 18 -0.25 -6.29 7.17
CA ASN A 18 0.88 -6.60 8.03
C ASN A 18 2.15 -6.83 7.21
N VAL A 19 3.26 -6.25 7.61
CA VAL A 19 4.54 -6.36 6.90
C VAL A 19 5.05 -7.81 6.86
N SER A 20 4.66 -8.66 7.81
CA SER A 20 5.02 -10.07 7.81
C SER A 20 4.55 -10.83 6.57
N TYR A 21 3.49 -10.40 5.88
CA TYR A 21 3.06 -11.01 4.61
C TYR A 21 4.14 -10.93 3.51
N MET A 22 5.08 -9.99 3.62
CA MET A 22 6.22 -9.87 2.70
C MET A 22 7.29 -10.94 2.94
N ARG A 23 7.34 -11.58 4.12
CA ARG A 23 8.28 -12.67 4.41
C ARG A 23 8.03 -13.89 3.52
N ASP A 24 6.78 -14.12 3.15
CA ASP A 24 6.34 -15.26 2.35
C ASP A 24 6.14 -14.90 0.87
N LEU A 25 6.55 -13.70 0.44
CA LEU A 25 6.37 -13.25 -0.95
C LEU A 25 7.01 -14.22 -1.96
N SER A 26 8.13 -14.86 -1.61
CA SER A 26 8.78 -15.87 -2.46
C SER A 26 7.95 -17.13 -2.68
N LYS A 27 6.92 -17.38 -1.88
CA LYS A 27 5.98 -18.51 -2.05
C LYS A 27 4.89 -18.20 -3.07
N TRP A 28 4.69 -16.93 -3.43
CA TRP A 28 3.69 -16.52 -4.42
C TRP A 28 4.21 -16.80 -5.83
N TYR A 29 3.34 -17.32 -6.70
CA TYR A 29 3.71 -17.78 -8.04
C TYR A 29 4.37 -16.66 -8.87
N GLU A 30 3.84 -15.44 -8.74
CA GLU A 30 4.26 -14.22 -9.44
C GLU A 30 5.71 -13.80 -9.13
N PHE A 31 6.29 -14.31 -8.04
CA PHE A 31 7.60 -13.91 -7.53
C PHE A 31 8.65 -15.03 -7.58
N LYS A 32 8.26 -16.26 -7.94
CA LYS A 32 9.13 -17.45 -7.91
C LYS A 32 10.30 -17.39 -8.91
N SER A 33 10.19 -16.59 -9.98
CA SER A 33 11.15 -16.54 -11.10
C SER A 33 11.71 -15.14 -11.36
N VAL A 34 11.73 -14.25 -10.38
CA VAL A 34 12.27 -12.90 -10.55
C VAL A 34 13.81 -12.94 -10.58
N SER A 35 14.39 -12.63 -11.74
CA SER A 35 15.85 -12.52 -11.92
C SER A 35 16.42 -11.46 -10.97
N GLY A 36 17.52 -11.79 -10.28
CA GLY A 36 18.18 -10.88 -9.32
C GLY A 36 17.53 -10.82 -7.93
N TYR A 37 16.38 -11.47 -7.72
CA TYR A 37 15.77 -11.61 -6.40
C TYR A 37 16.02 -13.02 -5.86
N THR A 38 16.99 -13.15 -4.95
CA THR A 38 17.34 -14.45 -4.34
C THR A 38 16.30 -14.93 -3.33
N GLY A 39 15.41 -14.05 -2.85
CA GLY A 39 14.35 -14.40 -1.92
C GLY A 39 14.82 -14.91 -0.55
N ALA A 40 16.12 -14.86 -0.26
CA ALA A 40 16.67 -15.25 1.02
C ALA A 40 16.40 -14.15 2.06
N LEU A 41 15.93 -14.54 3.23
CA LEU A 41 16.03 -13.71 4.43
C LEU A 41 17.37 -14.05 5.09
N PRO A 42 18.01 -13.12 5.83
CA PRO A 42 19.18 -13.46 6.61
C PRO A 42 18.85 -14.56 7.63
N GLU A 43 19.83 -15.41 7.95
CA GLU A 43 19.67 -16.44 8.97
C GLU A 43 19.66 -15.80 10.37
N PHE A 44 18.75 -16.29 11.23
CA PHE A 44 18.67 -15.76 12.59
C PHE A 44 19.93 -16.15 13.39
N PRO A 45 20.58 -15.22 14.13
CA PRO A 45 21.79 -15.50 14.88
C PRO A 45 21.58 -16.58 15.94
N THR A 46 22.52 -17.53 16.01
CA THR A 46 22.49 -18.60 16.99
C THR A 46 22.70 -18.05 18.41
N PRO A 47 21.83 -18.37 19.39
CA PRO A 47 21.99 -17.91 20.77
C PRO A 47 23.34 -18.32 21.36
N PRO A 48 23.90 -17.53 22.30
CA PRO A 48 25.24 -17.74 22.85
C PRO A 48 25.44 -19.03 23.67
N ALA A 49 24.40 -19.85 23.81
CA ALA A 49 24.45 -21.16 24.45
C ALA A 49 24.98 -22.30 23.56
N GLN A 50 25.31 -22.04 22.28
CA GLN A 50 26.00 -23.03 21.45
C GLN A 50 27.49 -22.73 21.40
N ILE A 51 28.29 -23.63 21.99
CA ILE A 51 29.73 -23.67 21.78
C ILE A 51 29.95 -23.68 20.26
N ASN A 52 30.65 -22.67 19.74
CA ASN A 52 30.96 -22.64 18.32
C ASN A 52 31.82 -23.87 17.99
N PHE A 53 31.27 -24.83 17.24
CA PHE A 53 31.93 -26.14 17.00
C PHE A 53 33.28 -26.02 16.29
N ARG A 54 33.54 -24.89 15.61
CA ARG A 54 34.82 -24.61 14.93
C ARG A 54 35.86 -23.96 15.83
N THR A 55 35.45 -23.22 16.87
CA THR A 55 36.37 -22.42 17.70
C THR A 55 36.37 -22.80 19.18
N GLY A 56 35.39 -23.56 19.65
CA GLY A 56 35.24 -23.99 21.05
C GLY A 56 34.86 -22.87 22.02
N LEU A 57 34.63 -21.65 21.54
CA LEU A 57 34.35 -20.48 22.38
C LEU A 57 32.84 -20.23 22.49
N THR A 58 32.41 -19.82 23.68
CA THR A 58 31.10 -19.22 23.92
C THR A 58 31.05 -17.84 23.27
N LEU A 59 30.00 -17.54 22.52
CA LEU A 59 29.74 -16.19 22.02
C LEU A 59 29.54 -15.25 23.21
N ASP A 60 30.31 -14.15 23.25
CA ASP A 60 30.10 -13.09 24.22
C ASP A 60 28.71 -12.45 23.98
N ALA A 61 28.07 -11.99 25.06
CA ALA A 61 26.76 -11.35 24.99
C ALA A 61 26.79 -10.09 24.11
N ALA A 62 27.92 -9.37 24.09
CA ALA A 62 28.12 -8.21 23.22
C ALA A 62 28.20 -8.59 21.73
N ASP A 63 28.91 -9.66 21.40
CA ASP A 63 29.00 -10.19 20.03
C ASP A 63 27.64 -10.69 19.53
N TYR A 64 26.89 -11.37 20.39
CA TYR A 64 25.53 -11.80 20.08
C TYR A 64 24.59 -10.62 19.81
N GLN A 65 24.68 -9.56 20.62
CA GLN A 65 23.88 -8.35 20.41
C GLN A 65 24.20 -7.70 19.06
N ARG A 66 25.49 -7.60 18.70
CA ARG A 66 25.89 -7.09 17.37
C ARG A 66 25.32 -7.95 16.23
N GLN A 67 25.40 -9.27 16.34
CA GLN A 67 24.82 -10.17 15.33
C GLN A 67 23.30 -10.00 15.20
N LEU A 68 22.60 -9.77 16.32
CA LEU A 68 21.17 -9.46 16.30
C LEU A 68 20.88 -8.14 15.59
N ASP A 69 21.67 -7.10 15.85
CA ASP A 69 21.51 -5.80 15.20
C ASP A 69 21.76 -5.88 13.69
N ASP A 70 22.82 -6.59 13.28
CA ASP A 70 23.15 -6.84 11.87
C ASP A 70 22.04 -7.66 11.19
N TYR A 71 21.56 -8.74 11.83
CA TYR A 71 20.44 -9.54 11.35
C TYR A 71 19.18 -8.69 11.15
N LEU A 72 18.83 -7.84 12.13
CA LEU A 72 17.66 -6.98 12.02
C LEU A 72 17.82 -6.00 10.86
N HIS A 73 18.98 -5.39 10.70
CA HIS A 73 19.27 -4.48 9.60
C HIS A 73 19.09 -5.15 8.23
N GLU A 74 19.70 -6.31 8.03
CA GLU A 74 19.59 -7.10 6.80
C GLU A 74 18.15 -7.58 6.57
N HIS A 75 17.45 -8.00 7.63
CA HIS A 75 16.08 -8.49 7.55
C HIS A 75 15.14 -7.38 7.09
N TYR A 76 15.23 -6.20 7.69
CA TYR A 76 14.44 -5.04 7.27
C TYR A 76 14.78 -4.62 5.84
N GLY A 77 16.06 -4.60 5.47
CA GLY A 77 16.49 -4.35 4.10
C GLY A 77 15.84 -5.30 3.10
N ALA A 78 15.89 -6.61 3.37
CA ALA A 78 15.26 -7.62 2.53
C ALA A 78 13.74 -7.47 2.46
N VAL A 79 13.07 -7.21 3.57
CA VAL A 79 11.61 -7.01 3.61
C VAL A 79 11.20 -5.76 2.82
N TYR A 80 11.94 -4.66 2.88
CA TYR A 80 11.62 -3.47 2.09
C TYR A 80 11.79 -3.69 0.58
N GLN A 81 12.84 -4.39 0.16
CA GLN A 81 13.01 -4.77 -1.25
C GLN A 81 11.82 -5.60 -1.76
N ARG A 82 11.26 -6.47 -0.90
CA ARG A 82 10.07 -7.26 -1.23
C ARG A 82 8.82 -6.42 -1.38
N ILE A 83 8.63 -5.41 -0.52
CA ILE A 83 7.52 -4.47 -0.69
C ILE A 83 7.65 -3.77 -2.05
N PHE A 84 8.85 -3.36 -2.44
CA PHE A 84 9.04 -2.64 -3.70
C PHE A 84 8.71 -3.53 -4.90
N LEU A 85 9.22 -4.76 -4.89
CA LEU A 85 8.91 -5.76 -5.89
C LEU A 85 7.41 -6.10 -5.93
N PHE A 86 6.76 -6.17 -4.77
CA PHE A 86 5.32 -6.42 -4.69
C PHE A 86 4.49 -5.32 -5.35
N PHE A 87 4.79 -4.04 -5.05
CA PHE A 87 4.09 -2.91 -5.66
C PHE A 87 4.30 -2.84 -7.18
N ASP A 88 5.52 -3.10 -7.64
CA ASP A 88 5.82 -3.17 -9.07
C ASP A 88 5.00 -4.27 -9.76
N ARG A 89 5.04 -5.50 -9.22
CA ARG A 89 4.43 -6.66 -9.88
C ARG A 89 2.92 -6.71 -9.76
N MET A 90 2.36 -6.42 -8.59
CA MET A 90 0.92 -6.58 -8.34
C MET A 90 0.13 -5.34 -8.67
N PHE A 91 0.72 -4.16 -8.47
CA PHE A 91 0.04 -2.88 -8.62
C PHE A 91 0.53 -2.06 -9.81
N GLY A 92 1.65 -2.42 -10.45
CA GLY A 92 2.21 -1.65 -11.56
C GLY A 92 2.74 -0.29 -11.12
N LEU A 93 3.12 -0.16 -9.84
CA LEU A 93 3.57 1.09 -9.23
C LEU A 93 4.99 0.95 -8.73
N SER A 94 5.82 1.96 -9.00
CA SER A 94 7.18 2.02 -8.47
C SER A 94 7.18 2.68 -7.10
N VAL A 95 8.07 2.22 -6.22
CA VAL A 95 8.23 2.78 -4.86
C VAL A 95 9.45 3.69 -4.84
N GLY A 96 9.23 4.95 -4.44
CA GLY A 96 10.29 5.93 -4.27
C GLY A 96 11.17 5.68 -3.05
N PRO A 97 12.20 6.52 -2.85
CA PRO A 97 13.12 6.39 -1.72
C PRO A 97 12.40 6.52 -0.37
N VAL A 98 12.85 5.72 0.60
CA VAL A 98 12.36 5.78 1.99
C VAL A 98 12.77 7.11 2.62
N ARG A 99 11.84 7.76 3.31
CA ARG A 99 12.07 9.00 4.03
C ARG A 99 11.88 8.78 5.52
N SER A 100 12.76 9.36 6.34
CA SER A 100 12.64 9.47 7.80
C SER A 100 11.61 10.52 8.23
N ARG A 101 10.55 10.68 7.43
CA ARG A 101 9.41 11.57 7.68
C ARG A 101 8.14 10.77 7.47
N GLY A 102 7.63 10.18 8.53
CA GLY A 102 6.38 9.45 8.51
C GLY A 102 5.14 10.37 8.54
N MET A 103 3.97 9.75 8.47
CA MET A 103 2.66 10.38 8.49
C MET A 103 1.68 9.44 9.20
N GLN A 104 0.60 9.98 9.78
CA GLN A 104 -0.47 9.17 10.39
C GLN A 104 0.01 8.18 11.47
N GLY A 105 1.03 8.59 12.25
CA GLY A 105 1.60 7.78 13.33
C GLY A 105 2.61 6.72 12.87
N TYR A 106 2.88 6.60 11.57
CA TYR A 106 4.02 5.86 11.04
C TYR A 106 5.29 6.70 11.14
N THR A 107 6.46 6.06 11.22
CA THR A 107 7.77 6.75 11.31
C THR A 107 8.42 6.97 9.95
N HIS A 108 8.06 6.17 8.94
CA HIS A 108 8.63 6.24 7.61
C HIS A 108 7.55 6.41 6.54
N SER A 109 7.94 7.02 5.41
CA SER A 109 7.08 7.09 4.22
C SER A 109 7.89 7.04 2.93
N CYS A 110 7.27 6.46 1.89
CA CYS A 110 7.71 6.48 0.50
C CYS A 110 6.61 7.08 -0.38
N ARG A 111 7.00 7.82 -1.41
CA ARG A 111 6.08 8.13 -2.51
C ARG A 111 5.92 6.90 -3.40
N LEU A 112 4.74 6.72 -3.95
CA LEU A 112 4.45 5.77 -5.02
C LEU A 112 4.36 6.53 -6.33
N PHE A 113 4.90 5.95 -7.39
CA PHE A 113 4.85 6.53 -8.72
C PHE A 113 4.32 5.55 -9.75
N SER A 114 3.93 6.07 -10.91
CA SER A 114 3.68 5.26 -12.10
C SER A 114 4.93 4.46 -12.50
N ALA A 115 4.76 3.41 -13.31
CA ALA A 115 5.87 2.59 -13.76
C ALA A 115 6.98 3.37 -14.50
N ASP A 116 6.63 4.47 -15.17
CA ASP A 116 7.55 5.39 -15.86
C ASP A 116 8.14 6.49 -14.93
N GLY A 117 7.72 6.51 -13.66
CA GLY A 117 8.14 7.48 -12.65
C GLY A 117 7.62 8.91 -12.84
N GLN A 118 6.76 9.18 -13.84
CA GLN A 118 6.34 10.55 -14.18
C GLN A 118 5.22 11.08 -13.28
N HIS A 119 4.40 10.21 -12.70
CA HIS A 119 3.23 10.60 -11.94
C HIS A 119 3.30 10.11 -10.50
N GLU A 120 3.04 11.01 -9.54
CA GLU A 120 2.88 10.64 -8.13
C GLU A 120 1.51 9.97 -7.91
N CYS A 121 1.55 8.69 -7.57
CA CYS A 121 0.38 7.83 -7.41
C CYS A 121 -0.10 7.74 -5.96
N GLY A 122 0.73 8.13 -4.99
CA GLY A 122 0.33 8.19 -3.58
C GLY A 122 1.45 7.88 -2.60
N TRP A 123 1.10 7.23 -1.50
CA TRP A 123 1.95 7.05 -0.34
C TRP A 123 1.95 5.62 0.18
N LEU A 124 3.13 5.15 0.56
CA LEU A 124 3.35 3.98 1.39
C LEU A 124 3.96 4.45 2.72
N MET A 125 3.38 4.05 3.84
CA MET A 125 3.81 4.41 5.19
C MET A 125 4.02 3.16 6.03
N PHE A 126 5.06 3.11 6.86
CA PHE A 126 5.37 1.94 7.68
C PHE A 126 6.23 2.33 8.90
N GLY A 127 6.39 1.37 9.83
CA GLY A 127 7.09 1.55 11.09
C GLY A 127 6.28 2.32 12.13
N GLY A 128 6.89 2.60 13.28
CA GLY A 128 6.23 3.22 14.43
C GLY A 128 5.72 2.21 15.44
N ALA A 129 6.10 2.40 16.71
CA ALA A 129 5.86 1.43 17.78
C ALA A 129 4.37 1.08 17.97
N ASN A 130 3.47 2.02 17.70
CA ASN A 130 2.04 1.83 17.89
C ASN A 130 1.31 1.32 16.63
N GLN A 131 2.02 1.09 15.52
CA GLN A 131 1.42 0.65 14.24
C GLN A 131 1.44 -0.88 14.07
N LYS A 132 1.92 -1.64 15.06
CA LYS A 132 1.80 -3.11 15.12
C LYS A 132 2.30 -3.81 13.83
N ASP A 133 3.46 -3.37 13.35
CA ASP A 133 4.12 -3.90 12.14
C ASP A 133 3.23 -3.88 10.88
N THR A 134 2.34 -2.90 10.75
CA THR A 134 1.59 -2.69 9.51
C THR A 134 2.30 -1.73 8.57
N ALA A 135 1.99 -1.88 7.29
CA ALA A 135 2.20 -0.86 6.28
C ALA A 135 0.84 -0.31 5.84
N HIS A 136 0.77 1.00 5.63
CA HIS A 136 -0.41 1.71 5.16
C HIS A 136 -0.18 2.26 3.76
N VAL A 137 -1.17 2.06 2.89
CA VAL A 137 -1.14 2.46 1.49
C VAL A 137 -2.25 3.46 1.24
N GLN A 138 -1.93 4.55 0.56
CA GLN A 138 -2.89 5.54 0.09
C GLN A 138 -2.61 5.83 -1.37
N LEU A 139 -3.60 5.58 -2.22
CA LEU A 139 -3.57 5.91 -3.64
C LEU A 139 -4.49 7.10 -3.90
N SER A 140 -3.99 8.06 -4.66
CA SER A 140 -4.77 9.17 -5.22
C SER A 140 -5.62 8.69 -6.41
N GLY A 141 -6.46 9.56 -6.98
CA GLY A 141 -7.19 9.23 -8.21
C GLY A 141 -6.28 8.90 -9.38
N VAL A 142 -5.16 9.63 -9.49
CA VAL A 142 -4.08 9.31 -10.44
C VAL A 142 -3.50 7.93 -10.14
N GLY A 143 -3.21 7.61 -8.88
CA GLY A 143 -2.72 6.29 -8.49
C GLY A 143 -3.70 5.16 -8.80
N CYS A 144 -4.98 5.36 -8.55
CA CYS A 144 -6.03 4.40 -8.87
C CYS A 144 -6.13 4.18 -10.38
N ARG A 145 -6.04 5.25 -11.19
CA ARG A 145 -5.98 5.14 -12.66
C ARG A 145 -4.83 4.23 -13.11
N TYR A 146 -3.60 4.46 -12.63
CA TYR A 146 -2.45 3.63 -12.99
C TYR A 146 -2.57 2.19 -12.47
N LEU A 147 -3.08 2.01 -11.25
CA LEU A 147 -3.36 0.69 -10.70
C LEU A 147 -4.30 -0.10 -11.61
N PHE A 148 -5.44 0.48 -12.01
CA PHE A 148 -6.44 -0.20 -12.83
C PHE A 148 -6.07 -0.29 -14.32
N MET A 149 -4.99 0.35 -14.77
CA MET A 149 -4.33 0.04 -16.05
C MET A 149 -3.53 -1.25 -15.98
N HIS A 150 -3.05 -1.63 -14.79
CA HIS A 150 -2.22 -2.82 -14.56
C HIS A 150 -3.01 -4.02 -14.06
N THR A 151 -4.05 -3.81 -13.24
CA THR A 151 -4.83 -4.87 -12.61
C THR A 151 -6.33 -4.69 -12.79
N THR A 152 -7.10 -5.73 -12.48
CA THR A 152 -8.57 -5.70 -12.49
C THR A 152 -9.11 -5.63 -11.06
N PRO A 153 -10.35 -5.15 -10.83
CA PRO A 153 -10.97 -5.16 -9.50
C PRO A 153 -10.97 -6.52 -8.82
N TYR A 154 -11.17 -7.61 -9.58
CA TYR A 154 -11.15 -8.96 -9.05
C TYR A 154 -9.75 -9.39 -8.58
N LEU A 155 -8.72 -9.12 -9.39
CA LEU A 155 -7.34 -9.42 -9.03
C LEU A 155 -6.86 -8.57 -7.85
N LEU A 156 -7.24 -7.30 -7.82
CA LEU A 156 -6.97 -6.42 -6.68
C LEU A 156 -7.60 -6.98 -5.40
N TRP A 157 -8.88 -7.35 -5.45
CA TRP A 157 -9.57 -7.94 -4.29
C TRP A 157 -8.90 -9.23 -3.80
N ASN A 158 -8.53 -10.13 -4.71
CA ASN A 158 -7.79 -11.34 -4.35
C ASN A 158 -6.43 -11.04 -3.73
N THR A 159 -5.71 -10.05 -4.27
CA THR A 159 -4.41 -9.61 -3.76
C THR A 159 -4.55 -9.05 -2.35
N LEU A 160 -5.51 -8.15 -2.12
CA LEU A 160 -5.78 -7.56 -0.81
C LEU A 160 -6.18 -8.64 0.21
N ARG A 161 -7.01 -9.61 -0.19
CA ARG A 161 -7.33 -10.77 0.63
C ARG A 161 -6.08 -11.59 0.98
N GLY A 162 -5.19 -11.83 0.02
CA GLY A 162 -3.92 -12.53 0.23
C GLY A 162 -2.99 -11.81 1.22
N LEU A 163 -3.07 -10.48 1.28
CA LEU A 163 -2.39 -9.63 2.27
C LEU A 163 -3.10 -9.58 3.64
N GLY A 164 -4.18 -10.34 3.83
CA GLY A 164 -4.97 -10.31 5.06
C GLY A 164 -5.74 -9.01 5.27
N VAL A 165 -5.96 -8.20 4.22
CA VAL A 165 -6.74 -6.97 4.31
C VAL A 165 -8.22 -7.33 4.47
N THR A 166 -8.75 -7.05 5.66
CA THR A 166 -10.18 -7.28 5.97
C THR A 166 -11.03 -6.02 5.86
N ARG A 167 -10.38 -4.84 5.79
CA ARG A 167 -11.06 -3.54 5.71
C ARG A 167 -10.24 -2.52 4.91
N LEU A 168 -10.93 -1.77 4.06
CA LEU A 168 -10.40 -0.56 3.44
C LEU A 168 -10.59 0.61 4.40
N SER A 169 -9.55 1.42 4.59
CA SER A 169 -9.65 2.65 5.39
C SER A 169 -10.33 3.78 4.62
N ARG A 170 -10.22 3.77 3.28
CA ARG A 170 -10.90 4.70 2.38
C ARG A 170 -11.13 4.05 1.01
N ILE A 171 -12.29 4.30 0.44
CA ILE A 171 -12.57 4.07 -0.98
C ILE A 171 -13.50 5.17 -1.47
N ASP A 172 -13.08 5.87 -2.51
CA ASP A 172 -13.88 6.92 -3.13
C ASP A 172 -14.26 6.42 -4.53
N LEU A 173 -15.56 6.47 -4.85
CA LEU A 173 -16.08 6.11 -6.16
C LEU A 173 -16.46 7.37 -6.92
N CYS A 174 -16.09 7.43 -8.20
CA CYS A 174 -16.44 8.52 -9.09
C CYS A 174 -17.17 8.02 -10.34
N PHE A 175 -17.93 8.92 -10.94
CA PHE A 175 -18.63 8.71 -12.20
C PHE A 175 -18.45 9.97 -13.05
N ASP A 176 -17.94 9.79 -14.27
CA ASP A 176 -17.69 10.90 -15.18
C ASP A 176 -18.97 11.17 -16.01
N ASP A 177 -19.62 12.32 -15.78
CA ASP A 177 -20.77 12.76 -16.56
C ASP A 177 -20.34 13.52 -17.82
N PHE A 178 -20.37 12.82 -18.97
CA PHE A 178 -20.10 13.42 -20.28
C PHE A 178 -21.35 14.01 -20.95
N THR A 179 -22.52 13.97 -20.30
CA THR A 179 -23.77 14.53 -20.87
C THR A 179 -23.87 16.04 -20.71
N GLY A 180 -23.12 16.62 -19.77
CA GLY A 180 -23.16 18.05 -19.44
C GLY A 180 -24.42 18.48 -18.69
N ASN A 181 -25.26 17.55 -18.26
CA ASN A 181 -26.53 17.86 -17.57
C ASN A 181 -26.34 18.21 -16.09
N PHE A 182 -25.32 17.65 -15.44
CA PHE A 182 -25.08 17.79 -14.00
C PHE A 182 -23.72 18.43 -13.70
N ASP A 183 -23.43 19.55 -14.36
CA ASP A 183 -22.20 20.30 -14.12
C ASP A 183 -22.24 21.09 -12.78
N THR A 184 -21.16 21.82 -12.50
CA THR A 184 -21.06 22.60 -11.26
C THR A 184 -22.00 23.81 -11.25
N ALA A 185 -22.40 24.33 -12.41
CA ALA A 185 -23.37 25.42 -12.51
C ALA A 185 -24.78 24.93 -12.18
N TYR A 186 -25.14 23.73 -12.66
CA TYR A 186 -26.35 23.03 -12.27
C TYR A 186 -26.35 22.76 -10.77
N ALA A 187 -25.27 22.23 -10.20
CA ALA A 187 -25.16 22.00 -8.76
C ALA A 187 -25.34 23.29 -7.95
N LEU A 188 -24.77 24.41 -8.40
CA LEU A 188 -24.97 25.71 -7.75
C LEU A 188 -26.43 26.19 -7.82
N THR A 189 -27.09 25.98 -8.96
CA THR A 189 -28.51 26.32 -9.15
C THR A 189 -29.39 25.47 -8.25
N ALA A 190 -29.20 24.15 -8.25
CA ALA A 190 -29.89 23.21 -7.39
C ALA A 190 -29.69 23.52 -5.90
N TYR A 191 -28.51 24.00 -5.50
CA TYR A 191 -28.26 24.47 -4.14
C TYR A 191 -29.07 25.73 -3.80
N LYS A 192 -29.10 26.72 -4.69
CA LYS A 192 -29.91 27.94 -4.51
C LYS A 192 -31.40 27.62 -4.43
N ASP A 193 -31.86 26.68 -5.24
CA ASP A 193 -33.25 26.21 -5.30
C ASP A 193 -33.59 25.26 -4.13
N ARG A 194 -32.63 24.98 -3.24
CA ARG A 194 -32.77 24.08 -2.09
C ARG A 194 -33.15 22.65 -2.47
N ALA A 195 -32.70 22.19 -3.64
CA ALA A 195 -32.96 20.85 -4.14
C ALA A 195 -32.15 19.75 -3.41
N PHE A 196 -31.05 20.10 -2.72
CA PHE A 196 -30.30 19.14 -1.91
C PHE A 196 -30.98 18.91 -0.55
N LEU A 197 -31.43 17.68 -0.33
CA LEU A 197 -31.90 17.23 0.97
C LEU A 197 -30.71 16.73 1.80
N THR A 198 -30.66 17.09 3.08
CA THR A 198 -29.68 16.51 4.02
C THR A 198 -30.30 15.36 4.82
N GLY A 199 -29.50 14.56 5.52
CA GLY A 199 -29.98 13.39 6.29
C GLY A 199 -31.02 13.67 7.38
N LYS A 200 -31.34 14.93 7.68
CA LYS A 200 -32.46 15.35 8.55
C LYS A 200 -33.69 15.84 7.76
N GLY A 201 -33.73 15.60 6.45
CA GLY A 201 -34.59 16.29 5.50
C GLY A 201 -33.97 17.59 4.99
N GLY A 202 -34.42 18.06 3.83
CA GLY A 202 -34.19 19.43 3.38
C GLY A 202 -35.22 20.37 3.98
N ARG A 203 -34.95 21.69 3.97
CA ARG A 203 -35.99 22.67 4.32
C ARG A 203 -37.09 22.60 3.27
N VAL A 204 -38.34 22.39 3.72
CA VAL A 204 -39.53 22.39 2.86
C VAL A 204 -39.53 23.66 2.01
N GLN A 205 -39.62 23.53 0.69
CA GLN A 205 -39.88 24.67 -0.19
C GLN A 205 -41.25 25.24 0.20
N VAL A 206 -41.27 26.49 0.67
CA VAL A 206 -42.52 27.23 0.82
C VAL A 206 -42.83 27.76 -0.57
N LEU A 207 -43.84 27.17 -1.22
CA LEU A 207 -44.42 27.66 -2.48
C LEU A 207 -45.04 29.04 -2.27
#